data_AF-A0A1Z8QDQ9-F1
#
_entry.id   AF-A0A1Z8QDQ9-F1
#
_cell.length_a   1.000
_cell.length_b   1.000
_cell.length_c   1.000
_cell.angle_alpha   90.00
_cell.angle_beta   90.00
_cell.angle_gamma   90.00
#
_symmetry.space_group_name_H-M   'P 1'
#
loop_
_entity.id
_entity.type
_entity.pdbx_description
1 polymer ?
#
loop_
_entity_poly.entity_id
_entity_poly.type
_entity_poly.pdbx_seq_one_letter_code
_entity_poly.pdbx_strand_id
1 'polypeptide(L)'
;MYLRELFLREDDRATAVFAFGRFNPPTIGHQKLLDKVVSMAKQVNGKGYVFLSQKQNNKTDPLTFKEKQDYIQMFYPQLAIGDAGVKTIIQALQKIQAEGRTRIVMIAGSDRVMEFQKLLNQYNGKPDKAGNDLYKFDSIDVVSAGERDPDQEGASGASASKARELAAKGQEHEFSKIIMGGNTGKKLYDIVQNRLGKQIDENNKKLYNEDMANSKPIVYLDMDGVLADFFGGVEFLYGVEHWKELTNDKTKDLKKQVIDRITGTDFFAVLPKFPTADALIDMVKKFTGGNFSINTSPLRGDHENSAKYKKVWIANNIETPDNIIVTGRKETYAKDKGTGTPNILIDDRPVNIQRWQAAGGYGILYQANRDPLSKVQQALEKYGKQDQ
;
A
#
# COMPACT_ATOMS: atom_id res chain seq x y z
N MET A 1 -34.28 14.67 34.18
CA MET A 1 -33.09 14.11 34.82
C MET A 1 -33.48 12.75 35.38
N TYR A 2 -32.82 11.68 34.93
CA TYR A 2 -33.15 10.31 35.33
C TYR A 2 -32.53 9.97 36.69
N LEU A 3 -33.15 9.06 37.44
CA LEU A 3 -32.71 8.66 38.79
C LEU A 3 -31.24 8.17 38.82
N ARG A 4 -30.78 7.51 37.75
CA ARG A 4 -29.38 7.08 37.59
C ARG A 4 -28.41 8.25 37.41
N GLU A 5 -28.83 9.32 36.75
CA GLU A 5 -28.02 10.54 36.57
C GLU A 5 -27.89 11.29 37.90
N LEU A 6 -28.96 11.31 38.72
CA LEU A 6 -28.96 11.84 40.09
C LEU A 6 -27.92 11.12 40.96
N PHE A 7 -27.98 9.78 41.03
CA PHE A 7 -27.01 9.01 41.82
C PHE A 7 -25.56 9.23 41.37
N LEU A 8 -25.30 9.31 40.06
CA LEU A 8 -23.95 9.56 39.55
C LEU A 8 -23.46 10.99 39.81
N ARG A 9 -24.35 11.97 39.87
CA ARG A 9 -24.02 13.36 40.26
C ARG A 9 -23.76 13.47 41.76
N GLU A 10 -24.53 12.79 42.59
CA GLU A 10 -24.34 12.75 44.05
C GLU A 10 -23.07 12.01 44.48
N ASP A 11 -22.60 11.05 43.66
CA ASP A 11 -21.36 10.28 43.85
C ASP A 11 -20.15 10.89 43.09
N ASP A 12 -20.35 12.05 42.43
CA ASP A 12 -19.38 12.78 41.59
C ASP A 12 -18.73 11.94 40.45
N ARG A 13 -19.31 10.77 40.14
CA ARG A 13 -18.90 9.84 39.06
C ARG A 13 -19.57 10.12 37.72
N ALA A 14 -20.11 11.33 37.52
CA ALA A 14 -20.76 11.76 36.28
C ALA A 14 -19.81 11.85 35.07
N THR A 15 -18.49 11.88 35.30
CA THR A 15 -17.48 12.06 34.26
C THR A 15 -16.99 10.73 33.68
N ALA A 16 -17.03 10.61 32.35
CA ALA A 16 -16.37 9.54 31.62
C ALA A 16 -15.03 10.01 31.10
N VAL A 17 -13.94 9.31 31.43
CA VAL A 17 -12.64 9.53 30.78
C VAL A 17 -12.44 8.39 29.81
N PHE A 18 -12.23 8.67 28.53
CA PHE A 18 -12.18 7.60 27.54
C PHE A 18 -11.11 7.79 26.48
N ALA A 19 -10.67 6.68 25.90
CA ALA A 19 -9.90 6.67 24.66
C ALA A 19 -10.53 5.73 23.64
N PHE A 20 -10.25 5.98 22.36
CA PHE A 20 -10.70 5.14 21.26
C PHE A 20 -9.52 4.80 20.35
N GLY A 21 -9.31 3.53 20.01
CA GLY A 21 -8.15 3.13 19.21
C GLY A 21 -8.24 1.75 18.57
N ARG A 22 -7.29 1.46 17.66
CA ARG A 22 -7.23 0.15 16.98
C ARG A 22 -6.52 -0.92 17.81
N PHE A 23 -5.45 -0.54 18.51
CA PHE A 23 -4.64 -1.40 19.38
C PHE A 23 -4.21 -2.71 18.72
N ASN A 24 -3.61 -2.62 17.52
CA ASN A 24 -3.44 -3.77 16.60
C ASN A 24 -1.99 -3.93 16.10
N PRO A 25 -1.01 -4.27 16.97
CA PRO A 25 -1.17 -4.65 18.38
C PRO A 25 -0.98 -3.47 19.38
N PRO A 26 -1.33 -3.64 20.67
CA PRO A 26 -1.12 -2.63 21.71
C PRO A 26 0.38 -2.43 22.03
N THR A 27 0.92 -1.25 21.69
CA THR A 27 2.32 -0.86 21.93
C THR A 27 2.51 -0.05 23.21
N ILE A 28 3.77 0.18 23.63
CA ILE A 28 4.08 1.08 24.75
C ILE A 28 3.59 2.52 24.51
N GLY A 29 3.46 2.96 23.26
CA GLY A 29 2.82 4.23 22.93
C GLY A 29 1.34 4.26 23.33
N HIS A 30 0.65 3.13 23.24
CA HIS A 30 -0.72 3.00 23.74
C HIS A 30 -0.76 2.94 25.28
N GLN A 31 0.26 2.38 25.91
CA GLN A 31 0.38 2.32 27.37
C GLN A 31 0.32 3.71 27.99
N LYS A 32 1.10 4.68 27.46
CA LYS A 32 1.05 6.09 27.89
C LYS A 32 -0.36 6.69 27.81
N LEU A 33 -1.07 6.42 26.71
CA LEU A 33 -2.45 6.87 26.53
C LEU A 33 -3.39 6.24 27.56
N LEU A 34 -3.25 4.95 27.84
CA LEU A 34 -4.07 4.26 28.84
C LEU A 34 -3.75 4.71 30.28
N ASP A 35 -2.48 4.92 30.59
CA ASP A 35 -2.04 5.47 31.88
C ASP A 35 -2.62 6.89 32.10
N LYS A 36 -2.71 7.69 31.02
CA LYS A 36 -3.36 8.99 31.07
C LYS A 36 -4.88 8.87 31.30
N VAL A 37 -5.55 7.88 30.70
CA VAL A 37 -6.97 7.59 30.99
C VAL A 37 -7.15 7.25 32.46
N VAL A 38 -6.30 6.38 33.03
CA VAL A 38 -6.38 5.97 34.44
C VAL A 38 -6.16 7.16 35.37
N SER A 39 -5.08 7.92 35.15
CA SER A 39 -4.74 9.07 36.01
C SER A 39 -5.79 10.17 35.93
N MET A 40 -6.28 10.49 34.73
CA MET A 40 -7.33 11.49 34.56
C MET A 40 -8.66 11.01 35.16
N ALA A 41 -9.03 9.74 35.01
CA ALA A 41 -10.23 9.20 35.64
C ALA A 41 -10.19 9.36 37.16
N LYS A 42 -9.05 9.10 37.80
CA LYS A 42 -8.86 9.36 39.23
C LYS A 42 -8.96 10.84 39.57
N GLN A 43 -8.30 11.69 38.79
CA GLN A 43 -8.27 13.15 39.02
C GLN A 43 -9.66 13.78 38.98
N VAL A 44 -10.52 13.36 38.05
CA VAL A 44 -11.88 13.92 37.90
C VAL A 44 -12.94 13.10 38.64
N ASN A 45 -12.52 12.19 39.53
CA ASN A 45 -13.38 11.22 40.21
C ASN A 45 -14.36 10.49 39.25
N GLY A 46 -13.90 10.24 38.01
CA GLY A 46 -14.70 9.66 36.94
C GLY A 46 -14.45 8.17 36.73
N LYS A 47 -15.08 7.62 35.69
CA LYS A 47 -14.83 6.23 35.24
C LYS A 47 -14.03 6.22 33.94
N GLY A 48 -13.00 5.38 33.90
CA GLY A 48 -12.14 5.18 32.75
C GLY A 48 -12.69 4.15 31.74
N TYR A 49 -12.65 4.49 30.46
CA TYR A 49 -13.10 3.65 29.35
C TYR A 49 -12.04 3.54 28.26
N VAL A 50 -12.00 2.38 27.60
CA VAL A 50 -11.18 2.16 26.41
C VAL A 50 -12.04 1.49 25.37
N PHE A 51 -12.40 2.22 24.32
CA PHE A 51 -13.15 1.66 23.20
C PHE A 51 -12.20 1.17 22.11
N LEU A 52 -12.41 -0.05 21.67
CA LEU A 52 -11.57 -0.71 20.68
C LEU A 52 -12.29 -0.73 19.33
N SER A 53 -11.59 -0.37 18.26
CA SER A 53 -12.13 -0.51 16.91
C SER A 53 -12.43 -1.98 16.60
N GLN A 54 -13.58 -2.22 15.98
CA GLN A 54 -14.00 -3.54 15.50
C GLN A 54 -13.34 -3.96 14.18
N LYS A 55 -12.53 -3.09 13.57
CA LYS A 55 -11.82 -3.42 12.33
C LYS A 55 -10.87 -4.60 12.56
N GLN A 56 -11.00 -5.62 11.71
CA GLN A 56 -10.14 -6.80 11.70
C GLN A 56 -9.79 -7.15 10.24
N ASN A 57 -8.51 -7.34 9.98
CA ASN A 57 -7.96 -7.89 8.74
C ASN A 57 -6.51 -8.29 9.00
N ASN A 58 -6.03 -9.34 8.36
CA ASN A 58 -4.71 -9.87 8.67
C ASN A 58 -3.54 -8.88 8.41
N LYS A 59 -3.73 -7.84 7.57
CA LYS A 59 -2.64 -6.93 7.11
C LYS A 59 -2.37 -5.81 8.10
N THR A 60 -3.43 -5.13 8.50
CA THR A 60 -3.36 -3.90 9.31
C THR A 60 -3.99 -4.06 10.68
N ASP A 61 -4.85 -5.05 10.86
CA ASP A 61 -5.62 -5.28 12.07
C ASP A 61 -5.68 -6.79 12.42
N PRO A 62 -4.53 -7.46 12.58
CA PRO A 62 -4.47 -8.92 12.69
C PRO A 62 -5.13 -9.45 13.96
N LEU A 63 -5.18 -8.70 15.07
CA LEU A 63 -5.85 -9.12 16.30
C LEU A 63 -7.37 -8.92 16.21
N THR A 64 -8.11 -9.91 16.68
CA THR A 64 -9.55 -9.83 16.88
C THR A 64 -9.89 -8.83 17.99
N PHE A 65 -11.15 -8.39 18.03
CA PHE A 65 -11.64 -7.54 19.11
C PHE A 65 -11.39 -8.17 20.50
N LYS A 66 -11.71 -9.47 20.66
CA LYS A 66 -11.59 -10.19 21.92
C LYS A 66 -10.14 -10.30 22.39
N GLU A 67 -9.21 -10.61 21.50
CA GLU A 67 -7.78 -10.70 21.88
C GLU A 67 -7.21 -9.36 22.31
N LYS A 68 -7.62 -8.26 21.66
CA LYS A 68 -7.22 -6.91 22.08
C LYS A 68 -7.79 -6.58 23.45
N GLN A 69 -9.07 -6.86 23.66
CA GLN A 69 -9.75 -6.64 24.92
C GLN A 69 -9.06 -7.41 26.05
N ASP A 70 -8.88 -8.73 25.89
CA ASP A 70 -8.27 -9.59 26.90
C ASP A 70 -6.84 -9.17 27.23
N TYR A 71 -6.07 -8.81 26.20
CA TYR A 71 -4.70 -8.38 26.39
C TYR A 71 -4.59 -7.05 27.16
N ILE A 72 -5.41 -6.05 26.81
CA ILE A 72 -5.41 -4.76 27.53
C ILE A 72 -5.96 -4.94 28.95
N GLN A 73 -6.99 -5.78 29.12
CA GLN A 73 -7.62 -6.05 30.42
C GLN A 73 -6.65 -6.65 31.44
N MET A 74 -5.66 -7.42 30.97
CA MET A 74 -4.61 -7.98 31.82
C MET A 74 -3.76 -6.90 32.52
N PHE A 75 -3.52 -5.77 31.86
CA PHE A 75 -2.71 -4.66 32.42
C PHE A 75 -3.56 -3.56 33.06
N TYR A 76 -4.82 -3.44 32.66
CA TYR A 76 -5.72 -2.37 33.09
C TYR A 76 -7.08 -2.91 33.61
N PRO A 77 -7.08 -3.77 34.65
CA PRO A 77 -8.30 -4.39 35.17
C PRO A 77 -9.36 -3.37 35.65
N GLN A 78 -8.94 -2.17 36.02
CA GLN A 78 -9.79 -1.07 36.50
C GLN A 78 -10.54 -0.32 35.38
N LEU A 79 -10.15 -0.49 34.12
CA LEU A 79 -10.77 0.21 32.99
C LEU A 79 -11.94 -0.60 32.43
N ALA A 80 -12.99 0.09 31.98
CA ALA A 80 -14.02 -0.50 31.16
C ALA A 80 -13.53 -0.63 29.71
N ILE A 81 -13.05 -1.83 29.34
CA ILE A 81 -12.40 -2.06 28.05
C ILE A 81 -13.35 -2.77 27.08
N GLY A 82 -13.62 -2.09 25.97
CA GLY A 82 -14.38 -2.59 24.84
C GLY A 82 -15.89 -2.68 25.08
N ASP A 83 -16.63 -2.74 23.98
CA ASP A 83 -17.98 -3.29 23.91
C ASP A 83 -18.20 -3.86 22.50
N ALA A 84 -18.76 -5.08 22.39
CA ALA A 84 -18.96 -5.74 21.10
C ALA A 84 -19.98 -5.02 20.19
N GLY A 85 -20.93 -4.29 20.78
CA GLY A 85 -21.91 -3.45 20.08
C GLY A 85 -21.37 -2.08 19.66
N VAL A 86 -20.22 -1.65 20.17
CA VAL A 86 -19.62 -0.36 19.85
C VAL A 86 -18.61 -0.50 18.71
N LYS A 87 -18.96 0.05 17.54
CA LYS A 87 -18.14 0.03 16.32
C LYS A 87 -17.53 1.38 16.00
N THR A 88 -18.18 2.47 16.38
CA THR A 88 -17.78 3.85 16.07
C THR A 88 -17.61 4.68 17.34
N ILE A 89 -16.92 5.82 17.23
CA ILE A 89 -16.80 6.78 18.33
C ILE A 89 -18.17 7.33 18.76
N ILE A 90 -19.10 7.51 17.81
CA ILE A 90 -20.47 7.96 18.11
C ILE A 90 -21.21 6.93 18.98
N GLN A 91 -21.09 5.63 18.65
CA GLN A 91 -21.68 4.56 19.47
C GLN A 91 -21.03 4.46 20.86
N ALA A 92 -19.74 4.79 20.98
CA ALA A 92 -19.08 4.87 22.29
C ALA A 92 -19.69 5.97 23.16
N LEU A 93 -19.94 7.15 22.57
CA LEU A 93 -20.59 8.28 23.23
C LEU A 93 -22.02 7.95 23.64
N GLN A 94 -22.80 7.33 22.74
CA GLN A 94 -24.15 6.84 23.03
C GLN A 94 -24.14 5.86 24.21
N LYS A 95 -23.16 4.95 24.27
CA LYS A 95 -23.02 4.02 25.38
C LYS A 95 -22.69 4.73 26.70
N ILE A 96 -21.74 5.66 26.68
CA ILE A 96 -21.38 6.46 27.86
C ILE A 96 -22.61 7.18 28.42
N GLN A 97 -23.38 7.83 27.53
CA GLN A 97 -24.60 8.54 27.90
C GLN A 97 -25.69 7.59 28.43
N ALA A 98 -25.90 6.44 27.79
CA ALA A 98 -26.85 5.43 28.25
C ALA A 98 -26.50 4.87 29.65
N GLU A 99 -25.23 4.94 30.05
CA GLU A 99 -24.81 4.64 31.42
C GLU A 99 -25.08 5.77 32.43
N GLY A 100 -25.64 6.91 31.99
CA GLY A 100 -26.02 8.06 32.83
C GLY A 100 -24.93 9.11 33.02
N ARG A 101 -23.83 9.05 32.26
CA ARG A 101 -22.74 10.03 32.37
C ARG A 101 -23.06 11.28 31.57
N THR A 102 -22.76 12.43 32.15
CA THR A 102 -23.12 13.73 31.56
C THR A 102 -21.90 14.56 31.18
N ARG A 103 -20.68 14.19 31.57
CA ARG A 103 -19.42 14.86 31.21
C ARG A 103 -18.45 13.87 30.58
N ILE A 104 -17.69 14.29 29.57
CA ILE A 104 -16.66 13.44 28.95
C ILE A 104 -15.30 14.14 28.84
N VAL A 105 -14.24 13.36 29.04
CA VAL A 105 -12.86 13.75 28.77
C VAL A 105 -12.25 12.68 27.85
N MET A 106 -12.01 13.02 26.59
CA MET A 106 -11.33 12.14 25.65
C MET A 106 -9.82 12.29 25.78
N ILE A 107 -9.10 11.17 25.92
CA ILE A 107 -7.64 11.14 25.82
C ILE A 107 -7.26 10.76 24.38
N ALA A 108 -6.46 11.61 23.72
CA ALA A 108 -6.02 11.42 22.35
C ALA A 108 -4.50 11.65 22.20
N GLY A 109 -3.93 11.19 21.08
CA GLY A 109 -2.59 11.60 20.66
C GLY A 109 -2.56 13.11 20.36
N SER A 110 -1.41 13.75 20.59
CA SER A 110 -1.24 15.21 20.45
C SER A 110 -1.65 15.74 19.08
N ASP A 111 -1.36 14.98 18.01
CA ASP A 111 -1.67 15.28 16.62
C ASP A 111 -3.17 15.30 16.29
N ARG A 112 -4.02 14.66 17.12
CA ARG A 112 -5.45 14.51 16.85
C ARG A 112 -6.37 15.25 17.82
N VAL A 113 -5.82 15.99 18.79
CA VAL A 113 -6.61 16.72 19.80
C VAL A 113 -7.61 17.68 19.14
N MET A 114 -7.15 18.54 18.23
CA MET A 114 -8.03 19.52 17.56
C MET A 114 -9.09 18.85 16.68
N GLU A 115 -8.74 17.78 15.98
CA GLU A 115 -9.65 17.02 15.13
C GLU A 115 -10.80 16.43 15.96
N PHE A 116 -10.47 15.78 17.08
CA PHE A 116 -11.46 15.20 17.97
C PHE A 116 -12.28 16.26 18.69
N GLN A 117 -11.68 17.36 19.15
CA GLN A 117 -12.44 18.44 19.78
C GLN A 117 -13.51 18.98 18.83
N LYS A 118 -13.16 19.21 17.55
CA LYS A 118 -14.12 19.63 16.52
C LYS A 118 -15.20 18.59 16.30
N LEU A 119 -14.83 17.32 16.10
CA LEU A 119 -15.77 16.23 15.84
C LEU A 119 -16.80 16.08 16.97
N LEU A 120 -16.33 16.03 18.22
CA LEU A 120 -17.19 15.78 19.38
C LEU A 120 -18.17 16.94 19.62
N ASN A 121 -17.73 18.18 19.45
CA ASN A 121 -18.59 19.35 19.62
C ASN A 121 -19.54 19.57 18.44
N GLN A 122 -19.15 19.18 17.22
CA GLN A 122 -19.98 19.36 16.03
C GLN A 122 -21.35 18.69 16.17
N TYR A 123 -21.39 17.50 16.77
CA TYR A 123 -22.60 16.67 16.89
C TYR A 123 -23.24 16.68 18.29
N ASN A 124 -22.66 17.37 19.28
CA ASN A 124 -23.19 17.40 20.64
C ASN A 124 -24.55 18.12 20.69
N GLY A 125 -25.61 17.41 21.08
CA GLY A 125 -26.96 17.95 21.16
C GLY A 125 -27.58 18.32 19.81
N LYS A 126 -27.06 17.78 18.70
CA LYS A 126 -27.59 18.03 17.36
C LYS A 126 -28.16 16.74 16.74
N PRO A 127 -29.28 16.82 16.02
CA PRO A 127 -29.83 15.69 15.30
C PRO A 127 -28.96 15.33 14.09
N ASP A 128 -28.97 14.05 13.74
CA ASP A 128 -28.41 13.58 12.47
C ASP A 128 -29.30 13.96 11.27
N LYS A 129 -28.89 13.55 10.06
CA LYS A 129 -29.66 13.82 8.82
C LYS A 129 -31.06 13.19 8.82
N ALA A 130 -31.32 12.22 9.70
CA ALA A 130 -32.60 11.55 9.86
C ALA A 130 -33.42 12.11 11.04
N GLY A 131 -32.92 13.15 11.73
CA GLY A 131 -33.62 13.78 12.85
C GLY A 131 -33.38 13.10 14.21
N ASN A 132 -32.49 12.10 14.29
CA ASN A 132 -32.22 11.41 15.55
C ASN A 132 -31.13 12.12 16.35
N ASP A 133 -31.37 12.36 17.62
CA ASP A 133 -30.34 12.86 18.54
C ASP A 133 -29.22 11.82 18.70
N LEU A 134 -27.99 12.21 18.39
CA LEU A 134 -26.84 11.32 18.47
C LEU A 134 -26.37 11.12 19.91
N TYR A 135 -26.03 12.22 20.58
CA TYR A 135 -25.64 12.28 21.99
C TYR A 135 -25.68 13.73 22.48
N LYS A 136 -25.72 13.94 23.79
CA LYS A 136 -25.67 15.24 24.46
C LYS A 136 -24.94 15.10 25.81
N PHE A 137 -23.84 15.83 25.95
CA PHE A 137 -23.08 15.99 27.19
C PHE A 137 -23.07 17.44 27.64
N ASP A 138 -23.03 17.64 28.96
CA ASP A 138 -22.90 18.93 29.64
C ASP A 138 -21.52 19.55 29.38
N SER A 139 -20.48 18.72 29.26
CA SER A 139 -19.09 19.12 29.02
C SER A 139 -18.33 18.08 28.19
N ILE A 140 -17.50 18.58 27.27
CA ILE A 140 -16.65 17.80 26.37
C ILE A 140 -15.24 18.40 26.34
N ASP A 141 -14.28 17.66 26.89
CA ASP A 141 -12.86 18.00 26.83
C ASP A 141 -12.07 16.95 26.05
N VAL A 142 -11.07 17.39 25.31
CA VAL A 142 -10.07 16.50 24.68
C VAL A 142 -8.69 16.86 25.20
N VAL A 143 -8.06 15.90 25.88
CA VAL A 143 -6.76 16.06 26.54
C VAL A 143 -5.71 15.21 25.82
N SER A 144 -4.54 15.78 25.58
CA SER A 144 -3.42 15.05 25.01
C SER A 144 -2.88 14.02 26.01
N ALA A 145 -2.53 12.83 25.51
CA ALA A 145 -1.74 11.85 26.24
C ALA A 145 -0.29 12.31 26.51
N GLY A 146 0.12 13.46 25.96
CA GLY A 146 1.47 14.00 26.04
C GLY A 146 2.29 13.75 24.77
N GLU A 147 3.40 14.48 24.62
CA GLU A 147 4.38 14.21 23.58
C GLU A 147 5.26 13.01 23.96
N ARG A 148 5.86 12.36 22.96
CA ARG A 148 6.74 11.21 23.20
C ARG A 148 7.99 11.69 23.89
N ASP A 149 8.21 11.25 25.12
CA ASP A 149 9.50 11.34 25.79
C ASP A 149 10.59 10.67 24.92
N PRO A 150 11.56 11.43 24.36
CA PRO A 150 12.63 10.91 23.52
C PRO A 150 13.61 10.03 24.29
N ASP A 151 13.64 10.09 25.62
CA ASP A 151 14.63 9.43 26.47
C ASP A 151 14.16 8.06 27.00
N GLN A 152 12.90 7.66 26.74
CA GLN A 152 12.47 6.28 27.02
C GLN A 152 13.07 5.32 25.98
N GLU A 153 13.98 4.44 26.43
CA GLU A 153 14.46 3.30 25.64
C GLU A 153 13.27 2.54 25.01
N GLY A 154 13.27 2.42 23.68
CA GLY A 154 12.22 1.75 22.91
C GLY A 154 11.00 2.61 22.54
N ALA A 155 10.79 3.78 23.15
CA ALA A 155 9.62 4.64 22.87
C ALA A 155 9.72 5.39 21.52
N SER A 156 10.94 5.67 21.05
CA SER A 156 11.18 6.27 19.75
C SER A 156 10.84 5.28 18.62
N GLY A 157 9.59 5.31 18.14
CA GLY A 157 9.15 4.49 17.00
C GLY A 157 8.24 3.29 17.34
N ALA A 158 7.79 3.16 18.60
CA ALA A 158 6.88 2.11 19.06
C ALA A 158 5.43 2.25 18.54
N SER A 159 5.26 2.13 17.22
CA SER A 159 3.98 2.14 16.53
C SER A 159 3.48 0.71 16.28
N ALA A 160 2.16 0.53 16.19
CA ALA A 160 1.56 -0.75 15.85
C ALA A 160 2.03 -1.25 14.46
N SER A 161 2.29 -0.33 13.52
CA SER A 161 2.84 -0.67 12.21
C SER A 161 4.24 -1.25 12.30
N LYS A 162 5.10 -0.66 13.15
CA LYS A 162 6.44 -1.19 13.38
C LYS A 162 6.38 -2.57 14.05
N ALA A 163 5.50 -2.76 15.03
CA ALA A 163 5.30 -4.06 15.67
C ALA A 163 4.88 -5.14 14.67
N ARG A 164 3.97 -4.85 13.73
CA ARG A 164 3.61 -5.80 12.66
C ARG A 164 4.79 -6.11 11.73
N GLU A 165 5.62 -5.12 11.40
CA GLU A 165 6.82 -5.32 10.58
C GLU A 165 7.83 -6.24 11.29
N LEU A 166 8.10 -6.02 12.57
CA LEU A 166 9.00 -6.85 13.37
C LEU A 166 8.49 -8.30 13.47
N ALA A 167 7.18 -8.47 13.70
CA ALA A 167 6.55 -9.80 13.71
C ALA A 167 6.66 -10.50 12.35
N ALA A 168 6.43 -9.78 11.24
CA ALA A 168 6.58 -10.32 9.89
C ALA A 168 8.03 -10.75 9.58
N LYS A 169 9.01 -10.05 10.15
CA LYS A 169 10.44 -10.33 9.97
C LYS A 169 11.01 -11.38 10.94
N GLY A 170 10.19 -11.94 11.83
CA GLY A 170 10.65 -12.90 12.83
C GLY A 170 11.47 -12.27 13.97
N GLN A 171 11.38 -10.95 14.17
CA GLN A 171 12.21 -10.19 15.11
C GLN A 171 11.53 -10.08 16.49
N GLU A 172 11.36 -11.22 17.19
CA GLU A 172 10.66 -11.30 18.49
C GLU A 172 11.28 -10.40 19.56
N HIS A 173 12.62 -10.39 19.69
CA HIS A 173 13.29 -9.59 20.72
C HIS A 173 13.00 -8.09 20.56
N GLU A 174 13.13 -7.56 19.34
CA GLU A 174 12.80 -6.16 19.04
C GLU A 174 11.30 -5.87 19.16
N PHE A 175 10.44 -6.85 18.84
CA PHE A 175 9.00 -6.73 19.07
C PHE A 175 8.69 -6.53 20.55
N SER A 176 9.33 -7.31 21.42
CA SER A 176 9.12 -7.23 22.87
C SER A 176 9.48 -5.85 23.44
N LYS A 177 10.46 -5.15 22.86
CA LYS A 177 10.87 -3.80 23.29
C LYS A 177 9.82 -2.72 23.03
N ILE A 178 8.93 -2.92 22.06
CA ILE A 178 7.95 -1.89 21.66
C ILE A 178 6.50 -2.26 22.01
N ILE A 179 6.25 -3.50 22.42
CA ILE A 179 4.91 -3.97 22.77
C ILE A 179 4.58 -3.65 24.23
N MET A 180 3.32 -3.33 24.51
CA MET A 180 2.85 -3.17 25.88
C MET A 180 3.04 -4.49 26.64
N GLY A 181 3.64 -4.45 27.83
CA GLY A 181 3.88 -5.65 28.65
C GLY A 181 5.15 -6.44 28.32
N GLY A 182 5.96 -5.96 27.36
CA GLY A 182 7.28 -6.52 27.08
C GLY A 182 7.24 -7.99 26.64
N ASN A 183 7.96 -8.84 27.37
CA ASN A 183 8.01 -10.30 27.13
C ASN A 183 6.64 -10.98 27.25
N THR A 184 5.70 -10.41 28.01
CA THR A 184 4.30 -10.89 28.08
C THR A 184 3.60 -10.80 26.71
N GLY A 185 4.12 -9.97 25.81
CA GLY A 185 3.64 -9.79 24.44
C GLY A 185 3.99 -10.93 23.49
N LYS A 186 4.71 -11.97 23.91
CA LYS A 186 5.02 -13.13 23.05
C LYS A 186 3.78 -13.75 22.42
N LYS A 187 2.68 -13.89 23.20
CA LYS A 187 1.41 -14.41 22.65
C LYS A 187 0.86 -13.54 21.53
N LEU A 188 0.99 -12.21 21.63
CA LEU A 188 0.61 -11.31 20.55
C LEU A 188 1.54 -11.43 19.35
N TYR A 189 2.85 -11.54 19.58
CA TYR A 189 3.82 -11.78 18.52
C TYR A 189 3.45 -13.03 17.73
N ASP A 190 3.21 -14.16 18.40
CA ASP A 190 2.85 -15.43 17.78
C ASP A 190 1.54 -15.30 16.96
N ILE A 191 0.52 -14.64 17.50
CA ILE A 191 -0.75 -14.43 16.78
C ILE A 191 -0.56 -13.53 15.55
N VAL A 192 0.15 -12.41 15.71
CA VAL A 192 0.39 -11.43 14.64
C VAL A 192 1.23 -12.07 13.53
N GLN A 193 2.31 -12.75 13.89
CA GLN A 193 3.16 -13.47 12.94
C GLN A 193 2.38 -14.57 12.23
N ASN A 194 1.61 -15.38 12.95
CA ASN A 194 0.79 -16.44 12.34
C ASN A 194 -0.29 -15.90 11.42
N ARG A 195 -0.92 -14.75 11.71
CA ARG A 195 -1.96 -14.17 10.84
C ARG A 195 -1.39 -13.43 9.66
N LEU A 196 -0.26 -12.75 9.82
CA LEU A 196 0.49 -12.19 8.70
C LEU A 196 1.01 -13.32 7.79
N GLY A 197 1.53 -14.39 8.40
CA GLY A 197 1.93 -15.62 7.72
C GLY A 197 0.77 -16.30 7.01
N LYS A 198 -0.36 -16.54 7.69
CA LYS A 198 -1.58 -17.08 7.07
C LYS A 198 -2.16 -16.20 5.99
N GLN A 199 -2.03 -14.87 6.08
CA GLN A 199 -2.43 -14.00 4.97
C GLN A 199 -1.45 -14.07 3.82
N ILE A 200 -0.15 -14.18 4.08
CA ILE A 200 0.83 -14.48 3.05
C ILE A 200 0.45 -15.83 2.43
N ASP A 201 0.14 -16.86 3.22
CA ASP A 201 -0.28 -18.18 2.75
C ASP A 201 -1.66 -18.20 2.10
N GLU A 202 -2.61 -17.35 2.49
CA GLU A 202 -3.96 -17.23 1.92
C GLU A 202 -3.95 -16.35 0.66
N ASN A 203 -3.12 -15.31 0.62
CA ASN A 203 -2.84 -14.57 -0.61
C ASN A 203 -2.06 -15.47 -1.57
N ASN A 204 -1.07 -16.21 -1.07
CA ASN A 204 -0.35 -17.23 -1.82
C ASN A 204 -1.32 -18.33 -2.25
N LYS A 205 -2.23 -18.81 -1.40
CA LYS A 205 -3.26 -19.80 -1.75
C LYS A 205 -4.32 -19.25 -2.68
N LYS A 206 -4.64 -17.95 -2.66
CA LYS A 206 -5.47 -17.31 -3.71
C LYS A 206 -4.69 -17.24 -5.01
N LEU A 207 -3.41 -16.86 -4.97
CA LEU A 207 -2.47 -17.01 -6.08
C LEU A 207 -2.35 -18.47 -6.57
N TYR A 208 -2.41 -19.46 -5.67
CA TYR A 208 -2.22 -20.89 -5.98
C TYR A 208 -3.54 -21.62 -6.30
N ASN A 209 -4.71 -21.17 -5.85
CA ASN A 209 -5.98 -21.88 -6.02
C ASN A 209 -6.93 -21.21 -7.02
N GLU A 210 -6.78 -19.91 -7.29
CA GLU A 210 -7.57 -19.23 -8.34
C GLU A 210 -6.85 -19.29 -9.70
N ASP A 211 -5.53 -19.52 -9.77
CA ASP A 211 -4.76 -19.46 -11.03
C ASP A 211 -3.82 -20.65 -11.36
N MET A 212 -3.62 -21.66 -10.51
CA MET A 212 -2.72 -22.80 -10.86
C MET A 212 -3.34 -23.87 -11.76
N ALA A 213 -4.54 -23.64 -12.29
CA ALA A 213 -4.99 -24.39 -13.45
C ALA A 213 -4.43 -23.82 -14.77
N ASN A 214 -3.83 -22.61 -14.79
CA ASN A 214 -3.11 -22.01 -15.93
C ASN A 214 -2.49 -20.64 -15.54
N SER A 215 -1.38 -20.60 -14.78
CA SER A 215 -0.66 -19.32 -14.57
C SER A 215 0.04 -18.95 -15.87
N LYS A 216 -0.65 -18.16 -16.69
CA LYS A 216 -0.11 -17.63 -17.94
C LYS A 216 1.06 -16.68 -17.62
N PRO A 217 2.11 -16.67 -18.46
CA PRO A 217 3.30 -15.85 -18.22
C PRO A 217 2.95 -14.36 -18.24
N ILE A 218 3.70 -13.54 -17.51
CA ILE A 218 3.65 -12.08 -17.71
C ILE A 218 4.29 -11.79 -19.06
N VAL A 219 3.58 -11.05 -19.92
CA VAL A 219 4.10 -10.59 -21.20
C VAL A 219 4.54 -9.13 -21.08
N TYR A 220 5.84 -8.91 -21.24
CA TYR A 220 6.46 -7.59 -21.25
C TYR A 220 6.67 -7.09 -22.68
N LEU A 221 6.26 -5.86 -22.95
CA LEU A 221 6.52 -5.17 -24.20
C LEU A 221 7.64 -4.13 -23.99
N ASP A 222 8.62 -4.11 -24.89
CA ASP A 222 9.45 -2.90 -25.01
C ASP A 222 8.62 -1.74 -25.58
N MET A 223 9.08 -0.53 -25.32
CA MET A 223 8.50 0.67 -25.90
C MET A 223 9.17 1.00 -27.24
N ASP A 224 10.49 1.20 -27.24
CA ASP A 224 11.21 1.66 -28.42
C ASP A 224 11.26 0.56 -29.49
N GLY A 225 10.89 0.88 -30.73
CA GLY A 225 10.93 -0.09 -31.84
C GLY A 225 9.80 -1.13 -31.83
N VAL A 226 8.98 -1.19 -30.76
CA VAL A 226 7.84 -2.11 -30.60
C VAL A 226 6.52 -1.34 -30.55
N LEU A 227 6.39 -0.35 -29.68
CA LEU A 227 5.18 0.48 -29.52
C LEU A 227 5.38 1.91 -30.03
N ALA A 228 6.58 2.46 -29.82
CA ALA A 228 6.96 3.81 -30.17
C ALA A 228 8.07 3.80 -31.22
N ASP A 229 7.92 4.64 -32.25
CA ASP A 229 8.87 4.77 -33.35
C ASP A 229 10.02 5.70 -32.98
N PHE A 230 11.04 5.11 -32.35
CA PHE A 230 12.27 5.84 -32.00
C PHE A 230 12.93 6.48 -33.23
N PHE A 231 12.99 5.77 -34.36
CA PHE A 231 13.68 6.26 -35.56
C PHE A 231 12.87 7.36 -36.26
N GLY A 232 11.54 7.24 -36.32
CA GLY A 232 10.66 8.32 -36.77
C GLY A 232 10.77 9.58 -35.89
N GLY A 233 10.96 9.40 -34.58
CA GLY A 233 11.27 10.51 -33.68
C GLY A 233 12.61 11.19 -34.01
N VAL A 234 13.65 10.42 -34.32
CA VAL A 234 14.95 10.97 -34.76
C VAL A 234 14.81 11.69 -36.10
N GLU A 235 14.07 11.13 -37.06
CA GLU A 235 13.79 11.76 -38.35
C GLU A 235 13.11 13.12 -38.18
N PHE A 236 12.08 13.19 -37.33
CA PHE A 236 11.41 14.44 -36.98
C PHE A 236 12.36 15.45 -36.31
N LEU A 237 13.20 15.01 -35.36
CA LEU A 237 14.15 15.87 -34.65
C LEU A 237 15.19 16.51 -35.58
N TYR A 238 15.61 15.80 -36.63
CA TYR A 238 16.61 16.27 -37.57
C TYR A 238 16.01 16.84 -38.86
N GLY A 239 14.70 16.73 -39.07
CA GLY A 239 14.03 17.20 -40.28
C GLY A 239 14.47 16.45 -41.54
N VAL A 240 14.77 15.16 -41.42
CA VAL A 240 15.20 14.29 -42.53
C VAL A 240 14.12 13.28 -42.86
N GLU A 241 14.02 12.85 -44.12
CA GLU A 241 13.03 11.84 -44.52
C GLU A 241 13.40 10.45 -44.01
N HIS A 242 14.70 10.13 -43.97
CA HIS A 242 15.20 8.88 -43.40
C HIS A 242 16.45 9.12 -42.54
N TRP A 243 16.49 8.57 -41.32
CA TRP A 243 17.62 8.73 -40.38
C TRP A 243 18.97 8.28 -40.97
N LYS A 244 18.97 7.42 -42.00
CA LYS A 244 20.18 6.99 -42.71
C LYS A 244 20.86 8.13 -43.47
N GLU A 245 20.14 9.19 -43.82
CA GLU A 245 20.73 10.41 -44.41
C GLU A 245 21.76 11.05 -43.47
N LEU A 246 21.60 10.85 -42.15
CA LEU A 246 22.54 11.33 -41.14
C LEU A 246 23.88 10.56 -41.14
N THR A 247 24.02 9.47 -41.91
CA THR A 247 25.21 8.59 -41.94
C THR A 247 26.23 8.93 -43.03
N ASN A 248 26.01 9.99 -43.83
CA ASN A 248 26.87 10.34 -44.96
C ASN A 248 28.29 10.84 -44.59
N ASP A 249 28.55 11.12 -43.30
CA ASP A 249 29.85 11.53 -42.80
C ASP A 249 30.44 10.46 -41.86
N LYS A 250 31.35 9.63 -42.41
CA LYS A 250 32.00 8.52 -41.69
C LYS A 250 32.92 8.96 -40.54
N THR A 251 33.15 10.27 -40.37
CA THR A 251 33.96 10.81 -39.27
C THR A 251 33.15 11.09 -38.00
N LYS A 252 31.81 11.05 -38.09
CA LYS A 252 30.89 11.36 -36.98
C LYS A 252 30.32 10.10 -36.35
N ASP A 253 30.42 9.98 -35.03
CA ASP A 253 29.64 9.00 -34.27
C ASP A 253 28.20 9.49 -34.16
N LEU A 254 27.41 9.20 -35.20
CA LEU A 254 26.00 9.61 -35.28
C LEU A 254 25.20 9.12 -34.07
N LYS A 255 25.50 7.92 -33.55
CA LYS A 255 24.84 7.41 -32.35
C LYS A 255 25.11 8.35 -31.19
N LYS A 256 26.37 8.70 -30.94
CA LYS A 256 26.71 9.65 -29.88
C LYS A 256 26.03 11.00 -30.09
N GLN A 257 25.99 11.54 -31.30
CA GLN A 257 25.33 12.83 -31.57
C GLN A 257 23.83 12.82 -31.31
N VAL A 258 23.13 11.77 -31.74
CA VAL A 258 21.70 11.62 -31.46
C VAL A 258 21.48 11.51 -29.95
N ILE A 259 22.25 10.68 -29.26
CA ILE A 259 22.17 10.50 -27.81
C ILE A 259 22.43 11.83 -27.09
N ASP A 260 23.51 12.54 -27.43
CA ASP A 260 23.86 13.84 -26.83
C ASP A 260 22.74 14.87 -27.05
N ARG A 261 22.09 14.86 -28.22
CA ARG A 261 21.01 15.80 -28.57
C ARG A 261 19.69 15.51 -27.86
N ILE A 262 19.35 14.25 -27.63
CA ILE A 262 18.10 13.87 -26.93
C ILE A 262 18.27 13.79 -25.41
N THR A 263 19.50 13.72 -24.91
CA THR A 263 19.79 13.69 -23.47
C THR A 263 19.24 14.93 -22.78
N GLY A 264 18.51 14.74 -21.68
CA GLY A 264 17.92 15.83 -20.91
C GLY A 264 16.69 16.49 -21.57
N THR A 265 16.21 15.96 -22.70
CA THR A 265 15.01 16.47 -23.40
C THR A 265 13.77 15.64 -23.09
N ASP A 266 12.61 16.07 -23.58
CA ASP A 266 11.34 15.33 -23.53
C ASP A 266 11.11 14.41 -24.75
N PHE A 267 12.15 14.16 -25.56
CA PHE A 267 12.10 13.37 -26.79
C PHE A 267 11.24 12.10 -26.69
N PHE A 268 11.39 11.32 -25.62
CA PHE A 268 10.64 10.08 -25.44
C PHE A 268 9.14 10.27 -25.24
N ALA A 269 8.68 11.43 -24.77
CA ALA A 269 7.26 11.72 -24.54
C ALA A 269 6.49 12.02 -25.83
N VAL A 270 7.20 12.37 -26.90
CA VAL A 270 6.61 12.81 -28.18
C VAL A 270 6.85 11.85 -29.34
N LEU A 271 7.40 10.66 -29.05
CA LEU A 271 7.65 9.65 -30.09
C LEU A 271 6.35 9.27 -30.83
N PRO A 272 6.38 9.14 -32.16
CA PRO A 272 5.24 8.61 -32.90
C PRO A 272 4.88 7.20 -32.41
N LYS A 273 3.59 6.92 -32.26
CA LYS A 273 3.09 5.57 -31.95
C LYS A 273 3.01 4.75 -33.23
N PHE A 274 3.47 3.49 -33.20
CA PHE A 274 3.29 2.59 -34.33
C PHE A 274 1.80 2.27 -34.54
N PRO A 275 1.29 2.24 -35.79
CA PRO A 275 -0.10 1.86 -36.06
C PRO A 275 -0.47 0.45 -35.56
N THR A 276 0.52 -0.43 -35.42
CA THR A 276 0.35 -1.81 -34.92
C THR A 276 0.33 -1.92 -33.40
N ALA A 277 0.64 -0.86 -32.65
CA ALA A 277 0.83 -0.91 -31.21
C ALA A 277 -0.42 -1.39 -30.45
N ASP A 278 -1.60 -0.87 -30.80
CA ASP A 278 -2.86 -1.28 -30.16
C ASP A 278 -3.22 -2.73 -30.47
N ALA A 279 -3.09 -3.14 -31.73
CA ALA A 279 -3.34 -4.51 -32.15
C ALA A 279 -2.37 -5.51 -31.49
N LEU A 280 -1.12 -5.10 -31.24
CA LEU A 280 -0.15 -5.89 -30.48
C LEU A 280 -0.58 -6.04 -29.02
N ILE A 281 -1.01 -4.96 -28.37
CA ILE A 281 -1.48 -4.97 -26.98
C ILE A 281 -2.73 -5.86 -26.85
N ASP A 282 -3.70 -5.72 -27.76
CA ASP A 282 -4.90 -6.55 -27.79
C ASP A 282 -4.59 -8.04 -27.96
N MET A 283 -3.65 -8.37 -28.85
CA MET A 283 -3.17 -9.74 -29.04
C MET A 283 -2.57 -10.31 -27.75
N VAL A 284 -1.75 -9.52 -27.06
CA VAL A 284 -1.10 -9.91 -25.81
C VAL A 284 -2.13 -10.09 -24.70
N LYS A 285 -3.08 -9.16 -24.55
CA LYS A 285 -4.16 -9.27 -23.57
C LYS A 285 -5.04 -10.48 -23.83
N LYS A 286 -5.39 -10.76 -25.09
CA LYS A 286 -6.13 -11.97 -25.45
C LYS A 286 -5.36 -13.23 -25.05
N PHE A 287 -4.05 -13.23 -25.24
CA PHE A 287 -3.20 -14.34 -24.84
C PHE A 287 -3.16 -14.51 -23.33
N THR A 288 -2.93 -13.45 -22.55
CA THR A 288 -2.79 -13.49 -21.08
C THR A 288 -4.12 -13.54 -20.31
N GLY A 289 -5.26 -13.28 -20.96
CA GLY A 289 -6.55 -13.17 -20.29
C GLY A 289 -6.90 -11.75 -19.80
N GLY A 290 -6.19 -10.72 -20.29
CA GLY A 290 -6.55 -9.31 -20.06
C GLY A 290 -5.38 -8.40 -19.73
N ASN A 291 -4.18 -8.96 -19.50
CA ASN A 291 -3.08 -8.27 -18.83
C ASN A 291 -1.87 -8.07 -19.75
N PHE A 292 -1.12 -7.00 -19.54
CA PHE A 292 0.19 -6.80 -20.16
C PHE A 292 1.05 -5.88 -19.29
N SER A 293 2.35 -5.89 -19.51
CA SER A 293 3.30 -5.04 -18.79
C SER A 293 4.32 -4.43 -19.74
N ILE A 294 4.98 -3.36 -19.31
CA ILE A 294 6.06 -2.70 -20.05
C ILE A 294 7.39 -3.01 -19.38
N ASN A 295 8.39 -3.38 -20.19
CA ASN A 295 9.78 -3.47 -19.77
C ASN A 295 10.66 -2.79 -20.82
N THR A 296 11.01 -1.52 -20.56
CA THR A 296 11.80 -0.70 -21.48
C THR A 296 13.12 -0.26 -20.86
N SER A 297 14.14 -0.08 -21.69
CA SER A 297 15.44 0.40 -21.23
C SER A 297 15.45 1.93 -21.16
N PRO A 298 16.07 2.53 -20.12
CA PRO A 298 16.34 3.95 -20.12
C PRO A 298 17.44 4.31 -21.14
N LEU A 299 17.49 5.58 -21.53
CA LEU A 299 18.59 6.14 -22.33
C LEU A 299 19.89 6.11 -21.53
N ARG A 300 20.94 5.51 -22.10
CA ARG A 300 22.26 5.44 -21.45
C ARG A 300 22.79 6.85 -21.18
N GLY A 301 23.15 7.13 -19.93
CA GLY A 301 23.64 8.45 -19.52
C GLY A 301 22.55 9.44 -19.14
N ASP A 302 21.27 9.06 -19.29
CA ASP A 302 20.13 9.93 -19.01
C ASP A 302 18.96 9.16 -18.36
N HIS A 303 19.29 8.31 -17.38
CA HIS A 303 18.34 7.29 -16.91
C HIS A 303 17.06 7.87 -16.30
N GLU A 304 17.18 8.86 -15.41
CA GLU A 304 16.02 9.42 -14.69
C GLU A 304 15.09 10.19 -15.63
N ASN A 305 15.67 11.03 -16.49
CA ASN A 305 14.93 11.87 -17.42
C ASN A 305 14.23 11.03 -18.51
N SER A 306 14.97 10.13 -19.18
CA SER A 306 14.36 9.26 -20.18
C SER A 306 13.31 8.33 -19.58
N ALA A 307 13.51 7.81 -18.37
CA ALA A 307 12.50 7.00 -17.68
C ALA A 307 11.23 7.79 -17.36
N LYS A 308 11.37 9.06 -16.93
CA LYS A 308 10.24 9.96 -16.71
C LYS A 308 9.44 10.14 -17.99
N TYR A 309 10.08 10.53 -19.10
CA TYR A 309 9.35 10.84 -20.34
C TYR A 309 8.82 9.60 -21.07
N LYS A 310 9.45 8.43 -20.92
CA LYS A 310 8.85 7.15 -21.34
C LYS A 310 7.55 6.85 -20.59
N LYS A 311 7.49 7.10 -19.27
CA LYS A 311 6.26 6.94 -18.49
C LYS A 311 5.16 7.93 -18.93
N VAL A 312 5.55 9.17 -19.26
CA VAL A 312 4.62 10.16 -19.84
C VAL A 312 4.07 9.66 -21.17
N TRP A 313 4.92 9.14 -22.05
CA TRP A 313 4.48 8.58 -23.33
C TRP A 313 3.47 7.45 -23.13
N ILE A 314 3.78 6.49 -22.24
CA ILE A 314 2.90 5.36 -21.95
C ILE A 314 1.53 5.84 -21.47
N ALA A 315 1.50 6.79 -20.52
CA ALA A 315 0.25 7.33 -19.99
C ALA A 315 -0.61 8.05 -21.04
N ASN A 316 0.01 8.63 -22.06
CA ASN A 316 -0.68 9.42 -23.08
C ASN A 316 -1.11 8.61 -24.31
N ASN A 317 -0.43 7.50 -24.62
CA ASN A 317 -0.54 6.85 -25.93
C ASN A 317 -1.15 5.45 -25.90
N ILE A 318 -1.10 4.75 -24.77
CA ILE A 318 -1.61 3.37 -24.65
C ILE A 318 -2.47 3.22 -23.40
N GLU A 319 -3.26 2.16 -23.34
CA GLU A 319 -4.00 1.83 -22.13
C GLU A 319 -3.05 1.49 -20.96
N THR A 320 -3.56 1.52 -19.73
CA THR A 320 -2.73 1.36 -18.53
C THR A 320 -2.21 -0.08 -18.40
N PRO A 321 -0.89 -0.33 -18.43
CA PRO A 321 -0.31 -1.64 -18.17
C PRO A 321 -0.30 -1.96 -16.66
N ASP A 322 -0.21 -3.25 -16.31
CA ASP A 322 -0.12 -3.67 -14.91
C ASP A 322 1.16 -3.17 -14.23
N ASN A 323 2.27 -3.20 -14.97
CA ASN A 323 3.57 -2.76 -14.50
C ASN A 323 4.30 -1.95 -15.58
N ILE A 324 4.99 -0.89 -15.16
CA ILE A 324 5.91 -0.13 -16.01
C ILE A 324 7.31 -0.22 -15.40
N ILE A 325 8.15 -1.07 -16.01
CA ILE A 325 9.53 -1.27 -15.59
C ILE A 325 10.44 -0.53 -16.56
N VAL A 326 11.24 0.40 -16.03
CA VAL A 326 12.30 1.06 -16.78
C VAL A 326 13.65 0.61 -16.23
N THR A 327 14.35 -0.28 -16.94
CA THR A 327 15.60 -0.89 -16.47
C THR A 327 16.54 -1.26 -17.61
N GLY A 328 17.84 -1.07 -17.41
CA GLY A 328 18.88 -1.54 -18.34
C GLY A 328 19.18 -3.05 -18.22
N ARG A 329 18.61 -3.73 -17.22
CA ARG A 329 18.78 -5.17 -16.96
C ARG A 329 17.43 -5.86 -17.05
N LYS A 330 16.88 -5.97 -18.27
CA LYS A 330 15.54 -6.53 -18.48
C LYS A 330 15.45 -7.97 -17.97
N GLU A 331 16.52 -8.74 -18.17
CA GLU A 331 16.62 -10.16 -17.81
C GLU A 331 16.33 -10.49 -16.33
N THR A 332 16.35 -9.50 -15.43
CA THR A 332 15.96 -9.71 -14.02
C THR A 332 14.48 -10.04 -13.83
N TYR A 333 13.67 -9.88 -14.88
CA TYR A 333 12.23 -10.19 -14.91
C TYR A 333 11.91 -11.39 -15.80
N ALA A 334 12.93 -12.11 -16.29
CA ALA A 334 12.77 -13.23 -17.22
C ALA A 334 11.95 -14.40 -16.64
N LYS A 335 11.88 -14.52 -15.32
CA LYS A 335 11.04 -15.50 -14.63
C LYS A 335 10.28 -14.84 -13.49
N ASP A 336 9.10 -15.37 -13.17
CA ASP A 336 8.44 -15.04 -11.93
C ASP A 336 9.32 -15.44 -10.73
N LYS A 337 9.44 -14.56 -9.74
CA LYS A 337 10.33 -14.77 -8.59
C LYS A 337 9.79 -15.78 -7.58
N GLY A 338 8.47 -15.99 -7.56
CA GLY A 338 7.82 -16.93 -6.66
C GLY A 338 7.72 -18.33 -7.27
N THR A 339 7.23 -18.43 -8.50
CA THR A 339 6.94 -19.70 -9.17
C THR A 339 8.09 -20.21 -10.04
N GLY A 340 8.98 -19.31 -10.49
CA GLY A 340 10.00 -19.63 -11.49
C GLY A 340 9.48 -19.76 -12.92
N THR A 341 8.18 -19.50 -13.16
CA THR A 341 7.57 -19.56 -14.50
C THR A 341 8.27 -18.59 -15.45
N PRO A 342 8.68 -19.02 -16.66
CA PRO A 342 9.22 -18.13 -17.68
C PRO A 342 8.24 -17.01 -18.03
N ASN A 343 8.70 -15.76 -18.01
CA ASN A 343 7.94 -14.62 -18.54
C ASN A 343 8.30 -14.40 -20.02
N ILE A 344 7.42 -13.71 -20.74
CA ILE A 344 7.63 -13.37 -22.15
C ILE A 344 8.14 -11.94 -22.28
N LEU A 345 9.15 -11.72 -23.13
CA LEU A 345 9.59 -10.37 -23.54
C LEU A 345 9.46 -10.21 -25.05
N ILE A 346 8.76 -9.16 -25.48
CA ILE A 346 8.69 -8.71 -26.88
C ILE A 346 9.55 -7.46 -27.03
N ASP A 347 10.64 -7.56 -27.77
CA ASP A 347 11.69 -6.53 -27.83
C ASP A 347 12.31 -6.48 -29.23
N ASP A 348 12.73 -5.31 -29.69
CA ASP A 348 13.31 -5.10 -31.02
C ASP A 348 14.81 -5.43 -31.06
N ARG A 349 15.47 -5.55 -29.90
CA ARG A 349 16.93 -5.75 -29.82
C ARG A 349 17.29 -7.22 -29.58
N PRO A 350 18.04 -7.86 -30.49
CA PRO A 350 18.49 -9.25 -30.33
C PRO A 350 19.25 -9.51 -29.02
N VAL A 351 20.04 -8.55 -28.55
CA VAL A 351 20.81 -8.68 -27.30
C VAL A 351 19.91 -8.76 -26.06
N ASN A 352 18.78 -8.05 -26.04
CA ASN A 352 17.84 -8.09 -24.93
C ASN A 352 17.15 -9.46 -24.89
N ILE A 353 16.72 -9.95 -26.06
CA ILE A 353 16.14 -11.29 -26.23
C ILE A 353 17.11 -12.40 -25.80
N GLN A 354 18.37 -12.33 -26.23
CA GLN A 354 19.40 -13.29 -25.83
C GLN A 354 19.62 -13.33 -24.32
N ARG A 355 19.73 -12.17 -23.68
CA ARG A 355 19.89 -12.08 -22.20
C ARG A 355 18.65 -12.59 -21.46
N TRP A 356 17.46 -12.28 -21.97
CA TRP A 356 16.20 -12.75 -21.41
C TRP A 356 16.08 -14.27 -21.46
N GLN A 357 16.39 -14.86 -22.62
CA GLN A 357 16.41 -16.31 -22.81
C GLN A 357 17.46 -16.99 -21.94
N ALA A 358 18.67 -16.41 -21.84
CA ALA A 358 19.73 -16.91 -20.96
C ALA A 358 19.33 -16.89 -19.47
N ALA A 359 18.46 -15.96 -19.07
CA ALA A 359 17.91 -15.89 -17.71
C ALA A 359 16.68 -16.81 -17.49
N GLY A 360 16.30 -17.60 -18.50
CA GLY A 360 15.22 -18.59 -18.42
C GLY A 360 13.83 -18.06 -18.79
N GLY A 361 13.74 -16.92 -19.47
CA GLY A 361 12.48 -16.40 -20.02
C GLY A 361 12.28 -16.72 -21.50
N TYR A 362 11.09 -16.46 -22.03
CA TYR A 362 10.78 -16.64 -23.45
C TYR A 362 10.84 -15.29 -24.20
N GLY A 363 11.85 -15.11 -25.04
CA GLY A 363 12.01 -13.87 -25.81
C GLY A 363 11.45 -13.96 -27.22
N ILE A 364 10.71 -12.94 -27.65
CA ILE A 364 10.17 -12.74 -29.00
C ILE A 364 10.82 -11.50 -29.59
N LEU A 365 11.72 -11.70 -30.57
CA LEU A 365 12.30 -10.58 -31.32
C LEU A 365 11.26 -10.00 -32.28
N TYR A 366 10.85 -8.76 -32.07
CA TYR A 366 9.84 -8.07 -32.88
C TYR A 366 10.20 -6.60 -33.06
N GLN A 367 10.25 -6.15 -34.30
CA GLN A 367 10.46 -4.75 -34.65
C GLN A 367 9.29 -4.26 -35.52
N ALA A 368 8.52 -3.29 -35.04
CA ALA A 368 7.20 -2.96 -35.60
C ALA A 368 7.22 -2.48 -37.06
N ASN A 369 8.29 -1.81 -37.49
CA ASN A 369 8.45 -1.36 -38.88
C ASN A 369 9.04 -2.42 -39.82
N ARG A 370 9.37 -3.62 -39.31
CA ARG A 370 9.98 -4.71 -40.09
C ARG A 370 9.18 -6.00 -40.06
N ASP A 371 8.66 -6.34 -38.89
CA ASP A 371 8.05 -7.64 -38.62
C ASP A 371 6.51 -7.53 -38.64
N PRO A 372 5.81 -8.48 -39.28
CA PRO A 372 4.36 -8.53 -39.19
C PRO A 372 3.92 -9.02 -37.80
N LEU A 373 2.73 -8.58 -37.34
CA LEU A 373 2.15 -9.05 -36.08
C LEU A 373 1.95 -10.57 -36.02
N SER A 374 1.79 -11.23 -37.17
CA SER A 374 1.71 -12.69 -37.26
C SER A 374 2.94 -13.39 -36.70
N LYS A 375 4.11 -12.75 -36.70
CA LYS A 375 5.33 -13.27 -36.06
C LYS A 375 5.16 -13.40 -34.55
N VAL A 376 4.59 -12.38 -33.91
CA VAL A 376 4.30 -12.40 -32.47
C VAL A 376 3.22 -13.43 -32.18
N GLN A 377 2.14 -13.44 -32.97
CA GLN A 377 1.05 -14.40 -32.82
C GLN A 377 1.56 -15.85 -32.85
N GLN A 378 2.34 -16.22 -33.87
CA GLN A 378 2.91 -17.57 -34.01
C GLN A 378 3.83 -17.91 -32.84
N ALA A 379 4.61 -16.95 -32.34
CA ALA A 379 5.50 -17.16 -31.20
C ALA A 379 4.73 -17.38 -29.89
N LEU A 380 3.61 -16.66 -29.66
CA LEU A 380 2.72 -16.85 -28.52
C LEU A 380 1.96 -18.19 -28.61
N GLU A 381 1.47 -18.56 -29.80
CA GLU A 381 0.83 -19.86 -30.03
C GLU A 381 1.80 -21.02 -29.81
N LYS A 382 3.07 -20.87 -30.21
CA LYS A 382 4.12 -21.87 -29.96
C LYS A 382 4.40 -22.00 -28.47
N TYR A 383 4.48 -20.89 -27.74
CA TYR A 383 4.64 -20.90 -26.28
C TYR A 383 3.49 -21.66 -25.61
N GLY A 384 2.24 -21.34 -25.96
CA GLY A 384 1.06 -21.99 -25.38
C GLY A 384 0.92 -23.49 -25.66
N LYS A 385 1.66 -24.02 -26.64
CA LYS A 385 1.75 -25.46 -26.95
C LYS A 385 2.89 -26.19 -26.24
N GLN A 386 3.84 -25.46 -25.65
CA GLN A 386 4.95 -26.06 -24.89
C GLN A 386 4.61 -26.29 -23.41
N ASP A 387 3.58 -25.60 -22.90
CA ASP A 387 3.09 -25.70 -21.52
C ASP A 387 1.83 -26.60 -21.38
N GLN A 388 1.44 -27.31 -22.46
CA GLN A 388 0.46 -28.42 -22.45
C GLN A 388 1.21 -29.74 -22.58
#